data_AF-A0AA38SG69-F1
#
_entry.id   AF-A0AA38SG69-F1
#
_cell.length_a   1.000
_cell.length_b   1.000
_cell.length_c   1.000
_cell.angle_alpha   90.00
_cell.angle_beta   90.00
_cell.angle_gamma   90.00
#
_symmetry.space_group_name_H-M   'P 1'
#
loop_
_entity.id
_entity.type
_entity.pdbx_description
1 polymer ?
#
loop_
_entity_poly.entity_id
_entity_poly.type
_entity_poly.pdbx_seq_one_letter_code
_entity_poly.pdbx_strand_id
1 'polypeptide(L)'
;MTLYLATQQGLFPGQHHVALFINWETRDFPSFFLSTYTKYHHLKISQSDYFYPFKTWSPNSIVAYGSCSETGTVTGLKLYYIVPSYDNLASVFFDIFTPLFHIRSLKQLDISYNGLVGEIHGDGFGNLTQLVDLYMEGNKFNGSIPYQIFGLTNLRNLYLKDNSFEGNLGPELGKLQNLEWLDLSSNSLTGNIPEEIGNLKDLRHVDFSNNFFSGGIPDSIGNMRT
;
A
#
# COMPACT_ATOMS: atom_id res chain seq x y z
N MET A 1 8.48 -2.40 16.18
CA MET A 1 7.16 -2.04 15.63
C MET A 1 6.16 -2.96 16.29
N THR A 2 5.35 -2.41 17.19
CA THR A 2 4.34 -3.19 17.91
C THR A 2 2.98 -2.72 17.42
N LEU A 3 2.20 -3.67 16.92
CA LEU A 3 0.94 -3.38 16.27
C LEU A 3 -0.18 -3.70 17.25
N TYR A 4 -0.94 -2.68 17.65
CA TYR A 4 -2.01 -2.82 18.63
C TYR A 4 -3.34 -2.97 17.88
N LEU A 5 -3.96 -4.14 18.04
CA LEU A 5 -5.30 -4.43 17.54
C LEU A 5 -6.32 -3.94 18.57
N ALA A 6 -7.10 -2.91 18.22
CA ALA A 6 -8.28 -2.54 18.99
C ALA A 6 -9.51 -3.07 18.25
N THR A 7 -10.06 -4.19 18.70
CA THR A 7 -11.32 -4.72 18.17
C THR A 7 -12.48 -3.85 18.68
N GLN A 8 -13.19 -3.15 17.79
CA GLN A 8 -14.54 -2.70 18.11
C GLN A 8 -15.49 -3.90 18.02
N GLN A 9 -15.88 -4.46 19.16
CA GLN A 9 -17.07 -5.31 19.20
C GLN A 9 -18.30 -4.37 19.21
N GLY A 10 -19.14 -4.43 18.17
CA GLY A 10 -20.52 -3.97 18.37
C GLY A 10 -21.35 -3.42 17.22
N LEU A 11 -20.94 -3.42 15.94
CA LEU A 11 -21.82 -2.83 14.90
C LEU A 11 -22.19 -3.69 13.69
N PHE A 12 -21.45 -4.74 13.34
CA PHE A 12 -21.86 -5.63 12.24
C PHE A 12 -21.44 -7.09 12.48
N PRO A 13 -22.38 -8.04 12.62
CA PRO A 13 -22.02 -9.45 12.67
C PRO A 13 -21.50 -9.89 11.29
N GLY A 14 -20.22 -10.27 11.22
CA GLY A 14 -19.59 -10.82 10.01
C GLY A 14 -18.51 -9.97 9.34
N GLN A 15 -18.21 -8.77 9.84
CA GLN A 15 -17.08 -7.96 9.35
C GLN A 15 -16.20 -7.49 10.51
N HIS A 16 -15.00 -8.09 10.64
CA HIS A 16 -13.98 -7.64 11.59
C HIS A 16 -13.25 -6.42 11.02
N HIS A 17 -13.88 -5.25 11.11
CA HIS A 17 -13.16 -3.99 10.91
C HIS A 17 -12.33 -3.71 12.16
N VAL A 18 -11.00 -3.82 12.04
CA VAL A 18 -10.09 -3.55 13.17
C VAL A 18 -9.45 -2.19 12.94
N ALA A 19 -9.65 -1.28 13.89
CA ALA A 19 -8.87 -0.05 13.95
C ALA A 19 -7.44 -0.45 14.35
N LEU A 20 -6.49 -0.16 13.46
CA LEU A 20 -5.10 -0.50 13.69
C LEU A 20 -4.38 0.70 14.27
N PHE A 21 -3.95 0.59 15.53
CA PHE A 21 -3.04 1.57 16.12
C PHE A 21 -1.64 1.02 15.98
N ILE A 22 -0.89 1.57 15.05
CA ILE A 22 0.48 1.15 14.85
C ILE A 22 1.34 2.04 15.77
N ASN A 23 2.01 1.40 16.74
CA ASN A 23 2.95 2.08 17.62
C ASN A 23 4.38 1.82 17.13
N TRP A 24 5.05 2.89 16.73
CA TRP A 24 6.42 2.84 16.20
C TRP A 24 7.50 2.91 17.27
N GLU A 25 7.13 3.20 18.52
CA GLU A 25 8.07 3.21 19.63
C GLU A 25 8.06 1.83 20.28
N THR A 26 9.04 0.98 19.97
CA THR A 26 9.90 0.33 20.99
C THR A 26 10.81 -0.75 20.42
N ARG A 27 12.10 -0.61 20.75
CA ARG A 27 12.99 -1.71 21.09
C ARG A 27 12.69 -2.02 22.57
N ASP A 28 12.08 -3.17 22.82
CA ASP A 28 11.72 -3.74 24.13
C ASP A 28 10.62 -3.03 24.94
N PHE A 29 9.65 -3.80 25.44
CA PHE A 29 9.05 -3.54 26.76
C PHE A 29 8.75 -4.84 27.54
N PRO A 30 8.95 -4.86 28.87
CA PRO A 30 8.72 -6.01 29.74
C PRO A 30 7.22 -6.22 30.05
N SER A 31 6.93 -7.44 30.49
CA SER A 31 5.66 -8.01 30.90
C SER A 31 4.90 -7.23 31.98
N PHE A 32 4.03 -6.26 31.65
CA PHE A 32 2.96 -5.75 32.56
C PHE A 32 1.97 -4.81 31.84
N PHE A 33 1.06 -5.31 30.97
CA PHE A 33 -0.06 -4.49 30.45
C PHE A 33 -1.36 -5.31 30.23
N LEU A 34 -1.67 -6.21 31.17
CA LEU A 34 -3.06 -6.57 31.48
C LEU A 34 -3.63 -5.50 32.42
N SER A 35 -4.78 -4.86 32.12
CA SER A 35 -5.92 -4.74 33.07
C SER A 35 -7.00 -3.64 32.85
N THR A 36 -6.94 -2.69 31.90
CA THR A 36 -7.91 -1.55 31.90
C THR A 36 -8.76 -1.37 30.63
N TYR A 37 -9.29 -2.47 30.10
CA TYR A 37 -10.38 -2.49 29.09
C TYR A 37 -11.78 -2.47 29.74
N THR A 38 -11.93 -1.82 30.90
CA THR A 38 -13.20 -1.76 31.62
C THR A 38 -13.80 -0.36 31.57
N LYS A 39 -15.01 -0.30 30.99
CA LYS A 39 -15.97 0.82 30.95
C LYS A 39 -15.52 2.01 30.11
N TYR A 40 -16.29 2.39 29.09
CA TYR A 40 -16.99 3.68 29.05
C TYR A 40 -17.92 3.74 27.83
N HIS A 41 -19.22 3.77 28.13
CA HIS A 41 -20.32 4.17 27.26
C HIS A 41 -20.24 5.69 27.00
N HIS A 42 -20.77 6.13 25.85
CA HIS A 42 -21.29 7.47 25.55
C HIS A 42 -20.49 8.65 26.14
N LEU A 43 -19.54 9.23 25.40
CA LEU A 43 -19.08 10.60 25.66
C LEU A 43 -18.55 11.27 24.40
N LYS A 44 -19.15 12.42 24.07
CA LYS A 44 -18.54 13.48 23.27
C LYS A 44 -17.17 13.79 23.88
N ILE A 45 -16.09 13.64 23.13
CA ILE A 45 -14.76 13.99 23.63
C ILE A 45 -14.51 15.47 23.30
N SER A 46 -14.60 16.29 24.34
CA SER A 46 -14.10 17.66 24.39
C SER A 46 -12.57 17.66 24.35
N GLN A 47 -12.03 18.76 23.81
CA GLN A 47 -10.61 19.11 23.81
C GLN A 47 -9.96 18.97 25.19
N SER A 48 -8.65 18.72 25.18
CA SER A 48 -7.70 18.56 26.28
C SER A 48 -7.68 17.18 26.95
N ASP A 49 -6.81 16.29 26.44
CA ASP A 49 -5.65 15.80 27.20
C ASP A 49 -4.72 14.99 26.28
N TYR A 50 -3.46 15.42 26.23
CA TYR A 50 -2.43 14.97 25.31
C TYR A 50 -1.86 13.60 25.70
N PHE A 51 -1.76 12.70 24.73
CA PHE A 51 -0.80 11.59 24.72
C PHE A 51 0.15 11.79 23.53
N TYR A 52 1.43 12.01 23.81
CA TYR A 52 2.51 12.03 22.81
C TYR A 52 3.14 10.64 22.75
N PRO A 53 3.17 10.03 21.56
CA PRO A 53 4.44 9.95 20.84
C PRO A 53 4.26 10.20 19.34
N PHE A 54 4.79 11.32 18.85
CA PHE A 54 5.37 11.62 17.52
C PHE A 54 5.64 13.12 17.54
N LYS A 55 6.89 13.56 17.75
CA LYS A 55 7.19 14.98 17.99
C LYS A 55 7.03 15.90 16.75
N THR A 56 6.60 15.36 15.62
CA THR A 56 6.41 16.12 14.36
C THR A 56 5.09 15.81 13.63
N TRP A 57 4.20 14.99 14.19
CA TRP A 57 2.97 14.59 13.50
C TRP A 57 1.75 15.01 14.34
N SER A 58 0.89 15.84 13.76
CA SER A 58 -0.35 16.28 14.41
C SER A 58 -1.25 15.05 14.67
N PRO A 59 -1.86 14.93 15.87
CA PRO A 59 -2.69 13.77 16.26
C PRO A 59 -3.94 13.51 15.39
N ASN A 60 -4.16 14.28 14.32
CA ASN A 60 -5.31 14.18 13.41
C ASN A 60 -4.94 13.63 12.00
N SER A 61 -3.70 13.20 11.77
CA SER A 61 -3.14 13.19 10.41
C SER A 61 -3.00 11.82 9.71
N ILE A 62 -3.42 10.70 10.27
CA ILE A 62 -3.46 9.41 9.54
C ILE A 62 -4.65 8.58 10.03
N VAL A 63 -5.50 8.13 9.11
CA VAL A 63 -6.54 7.13 9.39
C VAL A 63 -6.08 5.81 8.79
N ALA A 64 -5.86 4.80 9.64
CA ALA A 64 -5.45 3.47 9.22
C ALA A 64 -6.54 2.43 9.53
N TYR A 65 -6.94 1.69 8.50
CA TYR A 65 -7.79 0.51 8.62
C TYR A 65 -6.95 -0.72 8.35
N GLY A 66 -7.12 -1.74 9.19
CA GLY A 66 -6.40 -2.99 9.03
C GLY A 66 -7.34 -4.18 8.98
N SER A 67 -6.91 -5.24 8.29
CA SER A 67 -7.50 -6.56 8.38
C SER A 67 -6.46 -7.54 8.91
N CYS A 68 -6.94 -8.56 9.62
CA CYS A 68 -6.12 -9.64 10.13
C CYS A 68 -6.71 -11.00 9.75
N SER A 69 -5.84 -11.99 9.64
CA SER A 69 -6.21 -13.40 9.59
C SER A 69 -6.92 -13.86 10.87
N GLU A 70 -7.49 -15.07 10.84
CA GLU A 70 -8.12 -15.73 12.00
C GLU A 70 -7.16 -15.86 13.20
N THR A 71 -5.85 -15.95 12.94
CA THR A 71 -4.81 -16.02 13.98
C THR A 71 -4.34 -14.65 14.47
N GLY A 72 -5.00 -13.56 14.05
CA GLY A 72 -4.66 -12.19 14.44
C GLY A 72 -3.45 -11.59 13.71
N THR A 73 -2.88 -12.26 12.71
CA THR A 73 -1.78 -11.72 11.91
C THR A 73 -2.31 -10.69 10.91
N VAL A 74 -1.67 -9.52 10.81
CA VAL A 74 -2.05 -8.45 9.86
C VAL A 74 -1.90 -8.93 8.43
N THR A 75 -2.97 -8.79 7.65
CA THR A 75 -3.04 -9.21 6.25
C THR A 75 -3.44 -8.09 5.31
N GLY A 76 -4.07 -7.03 5.81
CA GLY A 76 -4.46 -5.89 4.99
C GLY A 76 -4.20 -4.59 5.72
N LEU A 77 -3.72 -3.60 4.99
CA LEU A 77 -3.53 -2.25 5.46
C LEU A 77 -4.07 -1.27 4.45
N LYS A 78 -4.85 -0.33 4.95
CA LYS A 78 -5.41 0.76 4.19
C LYS A 78 -5.17 2.06 4.93
N LEU A 79 -4.35 2.92 4.34
CA LEU A 79 -3.95 4.19 4.93
C LEU A 79 -4.60 5.33 4.16
N TYR A 80 -5.22 6.25 4.89
CA TYR A 80 -5.86 7.43 4.35
C TYR A 80 -5.43 8.69 5.08
N TYR A 81 -5.58 9.82 4.39
CA TYR A 81 -5.27 11.15 4.89
C TYR A 81 -3.84 11.29 5.38
N ILE A 82 -2.89 10.50 4.86
CA ILE A 82 -1.48 10.71 5.15
C ILE A 82 -1.15 12.12 4.69
N VAL A 83 -0.87 13.02 5.62
CA VAL A 83 -0.38 14.37 5.31
C VAL A 83 1.14 14.31 5.38
N PRO A 84 1.87 14.36 4.25
CA PRO A 84 3.31 14.56 4.30
C PRO A 84 3.57 15.85 5.08
N SER A 85 4.49 15.85 6.03
CA SER A 85 5.02 17.14 6.48
C SER A 85 5.64 17.78 5.24
N TYR A 86 5.25 19.01 4.91
CA TYR A 86 5.59 19.69 3.66
C TYR A 86 7.11 19.88 3.46
N ASP A 87 7.93 19.47 4.43
CA ASP A 87 9.34 19.80 4.51
C ASP A 87 10.28 18.65 4.08
N ASN A 88 9.85 17.38 3.96
CA ASN A 88 10.77 16.31 3.54
C ASN A 88 10.13 15.02 2.97
N LEU A 89 10.33 14.76 1.67
CA LEU A 89 9.98 13.51 0.99
C LEU A 89 10.59 12.26 1.65
N ALA A 90 11.81 12.38 2.18
CA ALA A 90 12.47 11.28 2.87
C ALA A 90 11.69 10.86 4.13
N SER A 91 10.97 11.78 4.79
CA SER A 91 10.17 11.48 5.98
C SER A 91 9.05 10.49 5.65
N VAL A 92 8.30 10.73 4.57
CA VAL A 92 7.25 9.79 4.12
C VAL A 92 7.81 8.40 3.89
N PHE A 93 8.98 8.31 3.24
CA PHE A 93 9.62 7.03 3.00
C PHE A 93 10.04 6.29 4.27
N PHE A 94 10.73 6.98 5.17
CA PHE A 94 11.23 6.36 6.41
C PHE A 94 10.12 6.08 7.43
N ASP A 95 9.12 6.94 7.51
CA ASP A 95 8.08 6.85 8.53
C ASP A 95 6.96 5.89 8.13
N ILE A 96 6.66 5.79 6.83
CA ILE A 96 5.52 5.00 6.34
C ILE A 96 6.01 3.75 5.62
N PHE A 97 6.81 3.91 4.56
CA PHE A 97 7.15 2.78 3.70
C PHE A 97 8.10 1.79 4.36
N THR A 98 9.18 2.28 4.98
CA THR A 98 10.20 1.41 5.59
C THR A 98 9.61 0.42 6.60
N PRO A 99 8.74 0.83 7.54
CA PRO A 99 8.12 -0.09 8.48
C PRO A 99 7.09 -1.02 7.85
N LEU A 100 6.30 -0.54 6.87
CA LEU A 100 5.34 -1.37 6.13
C LEU A 100 6.03 -2.55 5.45
N PHE A 101 7.22 -2.33 4.89
CA PHE A 101 8.01 -3.38 4.23
C PHE A 101 8.51 -4.49 5.17
N HIS A 102 8.33 -4.36 6.50
CA HIS A 102 8.61 -5.43 7.46
C HIS A 102 7.40 -6.36 7.70
N ILE A 103 6.20 -5.98 7.25
CA ILE A 103 4.97 -6.74 7.45
C ILE A 103 4.83 -7.79 6.34
N ARG A 104 5.64 -8.85 6.41
CA ARG A 104 5.74 -9.89 5.36
C ARG A 104 4.45 -10.67 5.14
N SER A 105 3.50 -10.61 6.08
CA SER A 105 2.19 -11.27 5.99
C SER A 105 1.16 -10.48 5.17
N LEU A 106 1.51 -9.27 4.71
CA LEU A 106 0.58 -8.38 4.03
C LEU A 106 0.16 -8.97 2.68
N LYS A 107 -1.16 -9.10 2.51
CA LYS A 107 -1.83 -9.50 1.27
C LYS A 107 -2.46 -8.32 0.54
N GLN A 108 -2.83 -7.28 1.26
CA GLN A 108 -3.42 -6.07 0.70
C GLN A 108 -2.74 -4.83 1.27
N LEU A 109 -2.28 -3.94 0.40
CA LEU A 109 -1.79 -2.62 0.76
C LEU A 109 -2.52 -1.57 -0.07
N ASP A 110 -3.20 -0.66 0.60
CA ASP A 110 -3.83 0.49 -0.01
C ASP A 110 -3.31 1.78 0.63
N ILE A 111 -2.64 2.58 -0.18
CA ILE A 111 -2.14 3.91 0.15
C ILE A 111 -2.61 4.94 -0.89
N SER A 112 -3.71 4.64 -1.57
CA SER A 112 -4.31 5.50 -2.59
C SER A 112 -4.81 6.83 -2.02
N TYR A 113 -4.84 7.87 -2.86
CA TYR A 113 -5.43 9.18 -2.56
C TYR A 113 -4.89 9.86 -1.29
N ASN A 114 -3.58 9.79 -1.09
CA ASN A 114 -2.91 10.39 0.06
C ASN A 114 -2.05 11.61 -0.29
N GLY A 115 -2.00 12.00 -1.58
CA GLY A 115 -1.13 13.10 -2.02
C GLY A 115 0.36 12.83 -1.76
N LEU A 116 0.75 11.55 -1.64
CA LEU A 116 2.13 11.13 -1.43
C LEU A 116 2.98 11.54 -2.63
N VAL A 117 4.19 12.00 -2.37
CA VAL A 117 5.08 12.63 -3.34
C VAL A 117 6.44 11.95 -3.31
N GLY A 118 7.21 12.11 -4.39
CA GLY A 118 8.60 11.66 -4.49
C GLY A 118 8.77 10.26 -5.07
N GLU A 119 10.03 9.88 -5.26
CA GLU A 119 10.36 8.57 -5.80
C GLU A 119 10.18 7.50 -4.74
N ILE A 120 9.74 6.34 -5.17
CA ILE A 120 9.65 5.17 -4.31
C ILE A 120 11.03 4.50 -4.28
N HIS A 121 11.85 4.93 -3.33
CA HIS A 121 13.16 4.34 -3.12
C HIS A 121 13.06 2.99 -2.38
N GLY A 122 14.10 2.16 -2.47
CA GLY A 122 14.30 1.02 -1.56
C GLY A 122 13.73 -0.33 -2.01
N ASP A 123 14.40 -1.39 -1.55
CA ASP A 123 14.16 -2.77 -1.97
C ASP A 123 12.98 -3.45 -1.24
N GLY A 124 12.23 -2.68 -0.45
CA GLY A 124 11.33 -3.22 0.55
C GLY A 124 10.08 -3.92 0.00
N PHE A 125 9.62 -3.56 -1.21
CA PHE A 125 8.54 -4.30 -1.86
C PHE A 125 8.91 -5.78 -2.04
N GLY A 126 10.18 -6.12 -2.24
CA GLY A 126 10.62 -7.52 -2.33
C GLY A 126 10.36 -8.36 -1.07
N ASN A 127 10.13 -7.73 0.09
CA ASN A 127 9.77 -8.43 1.33
C ASN A 127 8.27 -8.74 1.44
N LEU A 128 7.42 -8.09 0.65
CA LEU A 128 5.97 -8.25 0.68
C LEU A 128 5.50 -9.40 -0.22
N THR A 129 6.17 -10.55 -0.15
CA THR A 129 5.97 -11.67 -1.10
C THR A 129 4.57 -12.30 -1.04
N GLN A 130 3.78 -12.01 0.01
CA GLN A 130 2.39 -12.43 0.16
C GLN A 130 1.38 -11.47 -0.50
N LEU A 131 1.83 -10.34 -1.05
CA LEU A 131 0.96 -9.29 -1.56
C LEU A 131 0.17 -9.77 -2.78
N VAL A 132 -1.14 -9.51 -2.73
CA VAL A 132 -2.14 -9.84 -3.75
C VAL A 132 -2.70 -8.56 -4.35
N ASP A 133 -2.98 -7.58 -3.50
CA ASP A 133 -3.53 -6.28 -3.91
C ASP A 133 -2.59 -5.14 -3.52
N LEU A 134 -2.23 -4.31 -4.50
CA LEU A 134 -1.46 -3.09 -4.30
C LEU A 134 -2.18 -1.91 -4.97
N TYR A 135 -2.66 -0.99 -4.12
CA TYR A 135 -3.34 0.24 -4.53
C TYR A 135 -2.48 1.45 -4.12
N MET A 136 -2.02 2.20 -5.12
CA MET A 136 -1.18 3.40 -4.94
C MET A 136 -1.69 4.59 -5.76
N GLU A 137 -2.89 4.48 -6.32
CA GLU A 137 -3.46 5.45 -7.24
C GLU A 137 -3.76 6.81 -6.62
N GLY A 138 -3.84 7.85 -7.47
CA GLY A 138 -4.25 9.18 -7.03
C GLY A 138 -3.25 9.84 -6.07
N ASN A 139 -1.97 9.56 -6.26
CA ASN A 139 -0.88 10.19 -5.53
C ASN A 139 -0.06 11.06 -6.50
N LYS A 140 1.15 11.44 -6.10
CA LYS A 140 2.10 12.24 -6.87
C LYS A 140 3.48 11.58 -6.84
N PHE A 141 3.52 10.25 -6.83
CA PHE A 141 4.77 9.50 -6.94
C PHE A 141 5.43 9.81 -8.28
N ASN A 142 6.75 9.94 -8.28
CA ASN A 142 7.54 10.17 -9.50
C ASN A 142 8.69 9.18 -9.64
N GLY A 143 9.51 9.33 -10.68
CA GLY A 143 10.55 8.37 -11.03
C GLY A 143 9.99 7.04 -11.52
N SER A 144 10.83 6.01 -11.58
CA SER A 144 10.43 4.70 -12.10
C SER A 144 9.61 3.89 -11.12
N ILE A 145 8.71 3.05 -11.63
CA ILE A 145 8.06 1.98 -10.85
C ILE A 145 9.16 1.06 -10.28
N PRO A 146 9.22 0.81 -8.96
CA PRO A 146 10.25 -0.04 -8.36
C PRO A 146 10.23 -1.46 -8.94
N TYR A 147 11.37 -1.93 -9.44
CA TYR A 147 11.45 -3.22 -10.13
C TYR A 147 11.05 -4.42 -9.24
N GLN A 148 11.16 -4.27 -7.92
CA GLN A 148 10.82 -5.27 -6.92
C GLN A 148 9.31 -5.57 -6.90
N ILE A 149 8.46 -4.62 -7.33
CA ILE A 149 7.01 -4.86 -7.50
C ILE A 149 6.79 -5.97 -8.53
N PHE A 150 7.57 -6.01 -9.61
CA PHE A 150 7.51 -7.07 -10.62
C PHE A 150 8.02 -8.44 -10.11
N GLY A 151 8.61 -8.48 -8.91
CA GLY A 151 8.96 -9.72 -8.21
C GLY A 151 7.83 -10.31 -7.35
N LEU A 152 6.72 -9.57 -7.16
CA LEU A 152 5.60 -9.98 -6.33
C LEU A 152 4.66 -10.89 -7.11
N THR A 153 5.08 -12.13 -7.34
CA THR A 153 4.38 -13.09 -8.22
C THR A 153 2.97 -13.49 -7.75
N ASN A 154 2.58 -13.17 -6.51
CA ASN A 154 1.22 -13.36 -6.00
C ASN A 154 0.26 -12.20 -6.32
N LEU A 155 0.75 -11.08 -6.88
CA LEU A 155 -0.08 -9.94 -7.22
C LEU A 155 -1.15 -10.33 -8.24
N ARG A 156 -2.37 -9.88 -7.95
CA ARG A 156 -3.56 -9.96 -8.80
C ARG A 156 -4.03 -8.59 -9.23
N ASN A 157 -3.91 -7.61 -8.35
CA ASN A 157 -4.40 -6.25 -8.58
C ASN A 157 -3.27 -5.25 -8.36
N LEU A 158 -2.89 -4.53 -9.41
CA LEU A 158 -1.89 -3.47 -9.36
C LEU A 158 -2.47 -2.18 -9.96
N TYR A 159 -2.74 -1.21 -9.09
CA TYR A 159 -3.29 0.09 -9.45
C TYR A 159 -2.28 1.18 -9.12
N LEU A 160 -1.67 1.75 -10.15
CA LEU A 160 -0.69 2.83 -10.06
C LEU A 160 -1.17 4.11 -10.79
N LYS A 161 -2.43 4.13 -11.23
CA LYS A 161 -3.00 5.22 -12.01
C LYS A 161 -2.91 6.58 -11.31
N ASP A 162 -3.02 7.65 -12.10
CA ASP A 162 -3.09 9.02 -11.59
C ASP A 162 -1.90 9.34 -10.66
N ASN A 163 -0.69 9.19 -11.19
CA ASN A 163 0.57 9.51 -10.55
C ASN A 163 1.50 10.24 -11.55
N SER A 164 2.78 10.34 -11.26
CA SER A 164 3.81 10.90 -12.16
C SER A 164 4.93 9.89 -12.41
N PHE A 165 4.63 8.58 -12.45
CA PHE A 165 5.63 7.56 -12.74
C PHE A 165 6.21 7.74 -14.15
N GLU A 166 7.53 7.57 -14.26
CA GLU A 166 8.33 7.77 -15.47
C GLU A 166 9.09 6.51 -15.84
N GLY A 167 9.79 6.55 -16.98
CA GLY A 167 10.63 5.46 -17.46
C GLY A 167 9.88 4.41 -18.25
N ASN A 168 10.58 3.33 -18.58
CA ASN A 168 10.07 2.29 -19.48
C ASN A 168 9.62 1.06 -18.71
N LEU A 169 8.62 0.36 -19.25
CA LEU A 169 8.25 -0.97 -18.80
C LEU A 169 9.23 -2.01 -19.37
N GLY A 170 9.81 -2.83 -18.50
CA GLY A 170 10.75 -3.90 -18.85
C GLY A 170 10.08 -5.28 -18.96
N PRO A 171 10.82 -6.29 -19.44
CA PRO A 171 10.36 -7.68 -19.55
C PRO A 171 9.92 -8.29 -18.21
N GLU A 172 10.35 -7.71 -17.09
CA GLU A 172 9.99 -8.09 -15.73
C GLU A 172 8.48 -8.05 -15.48
N LEU A 173 7.74 -7.21 -16.21
CA LEU A 173 6.28 -7.17 -16.11
C LEU A 173 5.66 -8.54 -16.30
N GLY A 174 6.18 -9.35 -17.24
CA GLY A 174 5.68 -10.70 -17.52
C GLY A 174 5.91 -11.74 -16.41
N LYS A 175 6.61 -11.38 -15.33
CA LYS A 175 6.77 -12.24 -14.14
C LYS A 175 5.51 -12.29 -13.28
N LEU A 176 4.61 -11.31 -13.40
CA LEU A 176 3.38 -11.20 -12.61
C LEU A 176 2.28 -12.12 -13.13
N GLN A 177 2.54 -13.41 -13.28
CA GLN A 177 1.67 -14.36 -14.00
C GLN A 177 0.24 -14.50 -13.44
N ASN A 178 0.04 -14.16 -12.16
CA ASN A 178 -1.27 -14.17 -11.50
C ASN A 178 -2.02 -12.83 -11.63
N LEU A 179 -1.47 -11.83 -12.32
CA LEU A 179 -2.06 -10.50 -12.42
C LEU A 179 -3.36 -10.55 -13.21
N GLU A 180 -4.43 -10.06 -12.61
CA GLU A 180 -5.78 -9.99 -13.18
C GLU A 180 -6.14 -8.56 -13.62
N TRP A 181 -5.68 -7.54 -12.87
CA TRP A 181 -5.91 -6.12 -13.14
C TRP A 181 -4.61 -5.33 -13.08
N LEU A 182 -4.32 -4.62 -14.17
CA LEU A 182 -3.20 -3.70 -14.28
C LEU A 182 -3.69 -2.33 -14.76
N ASP A 183 -3.59 -1.32 -13.91
CA ASP A 183 -3.91 0.05 -14.29
C ASP A 183 -2.72 0.97 -14.03
N LEU A 184 -2.06 1.37 -15.12
CA LEU A 184 -0.95 2.32 -15.12
C LEU A 184 -1.36 3.64 -15.79
N SER A 185 -2.65 3.86 -16.03
CA SER A 185 -3.14 5.02 -16.77
C SER A 185 -2.79 6.35 -16.08
N SER A 186 -2.75 7.44 -16.84
CA SER A 186 -2.48 8.79 -16.30
C SER A 186 -1.15 8.86 -15.53
N ASN A 187 -0.06 8.52 -16.22
CA ASN A 187 1.32 8.63 -15.74
C ASN A 187 2.20 9.24 -16.85
N SER A 188 3.52 9.25 -16.65
CA SER A 188 4.51 9.74 -17.61
C SER A 188 5.40 8.60 -18.17
N LEU A 189 4.88 7.37 -18.23
CA LEU A 189 5.65 6.20 -18.69
C LEU A 189 5.94 6.32 -20.20
N THR A 190 7.14 5.90 -20.60
CA THR A 190 7.67 6.02 -21.96
C THR A 190 8.07 4.66 -22.55
N GLY A 191 8.56 4.66 -23.79
CA GLY A 191 9.06 3.46 -24.46
C GLY A 191 7.93 2.60 -25.04
N ASN A 192 8.20 1.32 -25.25
CA ASN A 192 7.21 0.38 -25.78
C ASN A 192 6.57 -0.43 -24.64
N ILE A 193 5.36 -0.93 -24.86
CA ILE A 193 4.82 -2.01 -24.02
C ILE A 193 5.65 -3.27 -24.31
N PRO A 194 6.19 -3.97 -23.29
CA PRO A 194 7.01 -5.17 -23.50
C PRO A 194 6.19 -6.34 -24.05
N GLU A 195 6.78 -7.17 -24.91
CA GLU A 195 6.15 -8.39 -25.45
C GLU A 195 5.81 -9.40 -24.33
N GLU A 196 6.50 -9.29 -23.20
CA GLU A 196 6.25 -10.11 -22.01
C GLU A 196 4.89 -9.84 -21.37
N ILE A 197 4.16 -8.80 -21.77
CA ILE A 197 2.75 -8.61 -21.37
C ILE A 197 1.90 -9.84 -21.75
N GLY A 198 2.23 -10.52 -22.86
CA GLY A 198 1.56 -11.74 -23.27
C GLY A 198 1.78 -12.94 -22.35
N ASN A 199 2.71 -12.86 -21.38
CA ASN A 199 2.90 -13.87 -20.34
C ASN A 199 1.84 -13.77 -19.23
N LEU A 200 1.11 -12.66 -19.14
CA LEU A 200 0.09 -12.43 -18.11
C LEU A 200 -1.22 -13.12 -18.50
N LYS A 201 -1.26 -14.45 -18.34
CA LYS A 201 -2.35 -15.29 -18.84
C LYS A 201 -3.69 -15.07 -18.15
N ASP A 202 -3.67 -14.56 -16.92
CA ASP A 202 -4.86 -14.30 -16.12
C ASP A 202 -5.33 -12.83 -16.19
N LEU A 203 -4.65 -11.99 -16.98
CA LEU A 203 -4.95 -10.57 -17.09
C LEU A 203 -6.29 -10.35 -17.79
N ARG A 204 -7.23 -9.71 -17.09
CA ARG A 204 -8.58 -9.40 -17.56
C ARG A 204 -8.76 -7.92 -17.88
N HIS A 205 -7.98 -7.07 -17.25
CA HIS A 205 -8.01 -5.64 -17.46
C HIS A 205 -6.60 -5.08 -17.53
N VAL A 206 -6.37 -4.26 -18.55
CA VAL A 206 -5.12 -3.52 -18.73
C VAL A 206 -5.45 -2.11 -19.23
N ASP A 207 -4.93 -1.11 -18.52
CA ASP A 207 -5.02 0.28 -18.94
C ASP A 207 -3.64 0.96 -18.91
N PHE A 208 -3.22 1.41 -20.09
CA PHE A 208 -1.98 2.16 -20.34
C PHE A 208 -2.25 3.56 -20.89
N SER A 209 -3.53 3.97 -20.94
CA SER A 209 -3.94 5.26 -21.50
C SER A 209 -3.31 6.44 -20.75
N ASN A 210 -3.29 7.62 -21.39
CA ASN A 210 -2.72 8.84 -20.80
C ASN A 210 -1.28 8.65 -20.28
N ASN A 211 -0.43 8.05 -21.11
CA ASN A 211 1.02 7.94 -20.92
C ASN A 211 1.74 8.39 -22.20
N PHE A 212 3.07 8.33 -22.20
CA PHE A 212 3.93 8.61 -23.36
C PHE A 212 4.48 7.32 -24.00
N PHE A 213 3.73 6.22 -23.92
CA PHE A 213 4.08 5.00 -24.65
C PHE A 213 4.11 5.26 -26.16
N SER A 214 5.03 4.57 -26.80
CA SER A 214 5.33 4.63 -28.22
C SER A 214 5.39 3.21 -28.79
N GLY A 215 5.57 3.09 -30.11
CA GLY A 215 5.53 1.79 -30.77
C GLY A 215 4.11 1.26 -30.97
N GLY A 216 4.02 -0.01 -31.36
CA GLY A 216 2.75 -0.71 -31.55
C GLY A 216 2.30 -1.44 -30.30
N ILE A 217 1.03 -1.85 -30.28
CA ILE A 217 0.53 -2.84 -29.31
C ILE A 217 1.25 -4.17 -29.62
N PRO A 218 1.90 -4.81 -28.63
CA PRO A 218 2.58 -6.09 -28.82
C PRO A 218 1.63 -7.17 -29.32
N ASP A 219 2.04 -7.96 -30.33
CA ASP A 219 1.22 -9.06 -30.87
C ASP A 219 0.94 -10.12 -29.79
N SER A 220 1.87 -10.26 -28.85
CA SER A 220 1.76 -11.12 -27.68
C SER A 220 0.54 -10.84 -26.80
N ILE A 221 -0.10 -9.66 -26.89
CA ILE A 221 -1.35 -9.36 -26.20
C ILE A 221 -2.48 -10.34 -26.58
N GLY A 222 -2.45 -10.87 -27.81
CA GLY A 222 -3.39 -11.90 -28.28
C GLY A 222 -3.21 -13.25 -27.60
N ASN A 223 -2.12 -13.46 -26.86
CA ASN A 223 -1.87 -14.69 -26.11
C ASN A 223 -2.44 -14.67 -24.68
N MET A 224 -3.05 -13.55 -24.24
CA MET A 224 -3.76 -13.46 -22.97
C MET A 224 -5.12 -14.15 -23.08
N ARG A 225 -5.62 -14.75 -21.99
CA ARG A 225 -6.92 -15.43 -22.03
C ARG A 225 -8.04 -14.40 -21.97
N THR A 226 -8.95 -14.46 -22.94
CA THR A 226 -10.24 -13.73 -22.94
C THR A 226 -11.20 -14.31 -21.91
#